data_AF-A0A8T6FQQ3-F1
#
_entry.id   AF-A0A8T6FQQ3-F1
#
_cell.length_a   1.000
_cell.length_b   1.000
_cell.length_c   1.000
_cell.angle_alpha   90.00
_cell.angle_beta   90.00
_cell.angle_gamma   90.00
#
_symmetry.space_group_name_H-M   'P 1'
#
loop_
_entity.id
_entity.type
_entity.pdbx_description
1 polymer ?
#
loop_
_entity_poly.entity_id
_entity_poly.type
_entity_poly.pdbx_seq_one_letter_code
_entity_poly.pdbx_strand_id
1 'polypeptide(L)'
;MVVRLSDRVEVEWFRQVGPIAETRDDEIAVSGVGTIAAARVIRHDAPPFLAVSMYARWIKPHPSAGRSSAQFSDGSTHRIISDLSAFIASAEPGTHRILAAGDLNLIHGATRRQSTVHPHRDRTVLDRMDALGLEFMGPRHPGSRRADPVPPELPPDTLNVPTFHTARQSPATASIQLDYAFASRGFHEGITVRAMNSVEEWGASDHCRLLIEVAGEQQDG
;
A
#
# COMPACT_ATOMS: atom_id res chain seq x y z
N MET A 1 4.63 -8.57 0.53
CA MET A 1 5.91 -9.29 0.67
C MET A 1 7.00 -8.45 0.02
N VAL A 2 8.09 -8.15 0.73
CA VAL A 2 9.28 -7.54 0.11
C VAL A 2 10.03 -8.65 -0.62
N VAL A 3 10.18 -8.51 -1.94
CA VAL A 3 10.66 -9.60 -2.80
C VAL A 3 12.15 -9.49 -3.11
N ARG A 4 12.71 -8.27 -3.00
CA ARG A 4 14.13 -7.97 -3.22
C ARG A 4 14.49 -6.63 -2.58
N LEU A 5 15.71 -6.53 -2.07
CA LEU A 5 16.33 -5.27 -1.65
C LEU A 5 17.66 -5.10 -2.41
N SER A 6 18.19 -3.88 -2.42
CA SER A 6 19.54 -3.62 -2.94
C SER A 6 20.59 -4.25 -2.03
N ASP A 7 21.73 -4.66 -2.57
CA ASP A 7 22.86 -5.21 -1.79
C ASP A 7 23.59 -4.13 -0.94
N ARG A 8 23.11 -2.87 -0.98
CA ARG A 8 23.70 -1.71 -0.29
C ARG A 8 23.02 -1.36 1.04
N VAL A 9 22.09 -2.18 1.50
CA VAL A 9 21.31 -1.89 2.73
C VAL A 9 21.39 -3.06 3.71
N GLU A 10 21.43 -2.72 4.99
CA GLU A 10 21.21 -3.67 6.09
C GLU A 10 19.75 -3.60 6.53
N VAL A 11 19.22 -4.72 7.03
CA VAL A 11 17.79 -4.87 7.33
C VAL A 11 17.60 -5.58 8.67
N GLU A 12 16.94 -4.89 9.58
CA GLU A 12 16.50 -5.46 10.86
C GLU A 12 15.00 -5.74 10.78
N TRP A 13 14.65 -7.02 10.69
CA TRP A 13 13.25 -7.44 10.64
C TRP A 13 12.63 -7.37 12.03
N PHE A 14 11.48 -6.71 12.13
CA PHE A 14 10.69 -6.79 13.34
C PHE A 14 9.99 -8.14 13.41
N ARG A 15 10.02 -8.77 14.58
CA ARG A 15 9.28 -9.99 14.82
C ARG A 15 7.78 -9.65 14.85
N GLN A 16 7.02 -10.17 13.90
CA GLN A 16 5.57 -10.17 13.99
C GLN A 16 5.16 -11.27 14.96
N VAL A 17 4.44 -10.94 16.02
CA VAL A 17 3.92 -11.96 16.94
C VAL A 17 2.57 -11.53 17.50
N GLY A 18 1.65 -12.50 17.46
CA GLY A 18 0.43 -12.53 18.27
C GLY A 18 -0.68 -11.57 17.86
N PRO A 19 -1.95 -11.89 18.18
CA PRO A 19 -3.03 -10.91 18.25
C PRO A 19 -2.65 -9.79 19.25
N ILE A 20 -3.15 -8.57 19.04
CA ILE A 20 -2.92 -7.39 19.90
C ILE A 20 -3.07 -7.68 21.41
N ALA A 21 -3.93 -8.64 21.78
CA ALA A 21 -4.18 -9.00 23.17
C ALA A 21 -2.98 -9.68 23.88
N GLU A 22 -1.95 -10.11 23.15
CA GLU A 22 -0.87 -10.96 23.65
C GLU A 22 0.54 -10.35 23.49
N THR A 23 0.62 -9.11 23.01
CA THR A 23 1.87 -8.48 22.55
C THR A 23 2.64 -7.75 23.66
N ARG A 24 3.97 -7.82 23.65
CA ARG A 24 4.88 -7.07 24.55
C ARG A 24 5.30 -5.71 23.96
N ASP A 25 5.87 -4.84 24.79
CA ASP A 25 6.23 -3.45 24.42
C ASP A 25 7.22 -3.34 23.23
N ASP A 26 8.03 -4.37 22.96
CA ASP A 26 9.03 -4.41 21.89
C ASP A 26 8.57 -5.20 20.63
N GLU A 27 7.30 -5.61 20.59
CA GLU A 27 6.72 -6.43 19.54
C GLU A 27 5.69 -5.66 18.69
N ILE A 28 5.52 -6.07 17.42
CA ILE A 28 4.45 -5.50 16.58
C ILE A 28 3.16 -6.29 16.81
N ALA A 29 2.22 -5.64 17.47
CA ALA A 29 0.86 -6.11 17.62
C ALA A 29 0.14 -5.98 16.27
N VAL A 30 -0.39 -7.09 15.73
CA VAL A 30 -1.17 -7.04 14.48
C VAL A 30 -2.61 -7.44 14.73
N SER A 31 -3.52 -6.66 14.15
CA SER A 31 -4.95 -6.95 14.12
C SER A 31 -5.26 -8.25 13.35
N GLY A 32 -4.35 -8.69 12.48
CA GLY A 32 -4.44 -9.97 11.79
C GLY A 32 -3.06 -10.50 11.37
N VAL A 33 -2.76 -11.76 11.70
CA VAL A 33 -1.49 -12.38 11.30
C VAL A 33 -1.33 -12.32 9.77
N GLY A 34 -0.16 -11.86 9.31
CA GLY A 34 0.18 -11.75 7.89
C GLY A 34 -0.40 -10.55 7.14
N THR A 35 -0.98 -9.56 7.83
CA THR A 35 -1.43 -8.31 7.19
C THR A 35 -0.36 -7.23 7.11
N ILE A 36 0.67 -7.30 7.96
CA ILE A 36 1.81 -6.38 7.95
C ILE A 36 3.10 -7.18 8.08
N ALA A 37 4.13 -6.78 7.34
CA ALA A 37 5.53 -7.08 7.67
C ALA A 37 6.34 -5.80 7.71
N ALA A 38 7.16 -5.61 8.74
CA ALA A 38 7.96 -4.40 8.88
C ALA A 38 9.43 -4.73 9.11
N ALA A 39 10.31 -3.85 8.63
CA ALA A 39 11.73 -3.87 8.91
C ALA A 39 12.29 -2.46 9.01
N ARG A 40 13.34 -2.29 9.81
CA ARG A 40 14.20 -1.10 9.75
C ARG A 40 15.23 -1.33 8.64
N VAL A 41 15.25 -0.43 7.68
CA VAL A 41 16.25 -0.38 6.61
C VAL A 41 17.32 0.61 7.01
N ILE A 42 18.56 0.13 7.07
CA ILE A 42 19.75 0.91 7.44
C ILE A 42 20.59 1.07 6.19
N ARG A 43 20.93 2.32 5.86
CA ARG A 43 21.87 2.66 4.79
C ARG A 43 23.08 3.34 5.39
N HIS A 44 24.24 3.19 4.75
CA HIS A 44 25.46 3.87 5.20
C HIS A 44 25.43 5.38 4.98
N ASP A 45 24.62 5.87 4.04
CA ASP A 45 24.64 7.24 3.53
C ASP A 45 23.40 8.08 3.90
N ALA A 46 22.47 7.54 4.69
CA ALA A 46 21.28 8.26 5.10
C ALA A 46 20.66 7.70 6.39
N PRO A 47 19.82 8.50 7.07
CA PRO A 47 19.11 8.03 8.24
C PRO A 47 18.24 6.80 7.94
N PRO A 48 18.13 5.86 8.89
CA PRO A 48 17.33 4.65 8.71
C PRO A 48 15.84 4.99 8.55
N PHE A 49 15.12 4.12 7.88
CA PHE A 49 13.67 4.23 7.72
C PHE A 49 13.00 2.87 7.92
N LEU A 50 11.71 2.89 8.21
CA LEU A 50 10.88 1.70 8.34
C LEU A 50 10.27 1.37 6.97
N ALA A 51 10.53 0.17 6.48
CA ALA A 51 9.84 -0.40 5.34
C ALA A 51 8.71 -1.31 5.84
N VAL A 52 7.47 -1.02 5.43
CA VAL A 52 6.28 -1.76 5.84
C VAL A 52 5.58 -2.33 4.63
N SER A 53 5.51 -3.66 4.55
CA SER A 53 4.67 -4.36 3.59
C SER A 53 3.27 -4.55 4.17
N MET A 54 2.24 -4.16 3.42
CA MET A 54 0.84 -4.27 3.82
C MET A 54 0.10 -5.30 2.94
N TYR A 55 -0.90 -5.97 3.52
CA TYR A 55 -1.83 -6.82 2.80
C TYR A 55 -3.22 -6.75 3.45
N ALA A 56 -4.13 -6.02 2.82
CA ALA A 56 -5.53 -5.96 3.23
C ALA A 56 -6.29 -7.15 2.64
N ARG A 57 -7.02 -7.88 3.49
CA ARG A 57 -7.73 -9.09 3.06
C ARG A 57 -9.03 -8.71 2.36
N TRP A 58 -9.41 -9.51 1.36
CA TRP A 58 -10.80 -9.54 0.87
C TRP A 58 -11.71 -10.13 1.93
N ILE A 59 -12.44 -9.26 2.62
CA ILE A 59 -13.38 -9.64 3.66
C ILE A 59 -14.79 -9.33 3.18
N LYS A 60 -15.74 -10.23 3.47
CA LYS A 60 -17.18 -9.96 3.29
C LYS A 60 -17.76 -9.43 4.60
N PRO A 61 -18.79 -8.56 4.55
CA PRO A 61 -19.57 -8.21 5.74
C PRO A 61 -20.06 -9.45 6.49
N HIS A 62 -20.24 -9.31 7.80
CA HIS A 62 -20.73 -10.41 8.64
C HIS A 62 -22.09 -10.93 8.12
N PRO A 63 -22.34 -12.26 8.12
CA PRO A 63 -23.58 -12.82 7.58
C PRO A 63 -24.88 -12.28 8.20
N SER A 64 -24.83 -11.77 9.45
CA SER A 64 -25.98 -11.15 10.11
C SER A 64 -26.43 -9.83 9.46
N ALA A 65 -25.56 -9.19 8.66
CA ALA A 65 -25.92 -8.01 7.87
C ALA A 65 -26.73 -8.36 6.60
N GLY A 66 -27.05 -9.65 6.40
CA GLY A 66 -27.79 -10.15 5.25
C GLY A 66 -26.89 -10.56 4.07
N ARG A 67 -27.52 -10.98 2.97
CA ARG A 67 -26.80 -11.31 1.73
C ARG A 67 -26.24 -10.01 1.13
N SER A 68 -24.92 -9.91 1.04
CA SER A 68 -24.24 -8.74 0.48
C SER A 68 -23.18 -9.16 -0.54
N SER A 69 -23.12 -8.43 -1.66
CA SER A 69 -22.01 -8.44 -2.61
C SER A 69 -20.94 -7.41 -2.27
N ALA A 70 -21.13 -6.61 -1.21
CA ALA A 70 -20.19 -5.61 -0.79
C ALA A 70 -18.89 -6.26 -0.28
N GLN A 71 -17.78 -5.57 -0.53
CA GLN A 71 -16.48 -5.90 0.05
C GLN A 71 -16.28 -5.04 1.31
N PHE A 72 -15.53 -5.58 2.27
CA PHE A 72 -15.12 -4.94 3.51
C PHE A 72 -13.59 -4.81 3.58
N SER A 73 -12.94 -4.68 2.41
CA SER A 73 -11.48 -4.52 2.30
C SER A 73 -11.02 -3.22 2.96
N ASP A 74 -11.80 -2.14 2.86
CA ASP A 74 -11.57 -0.87 3.56
C ASP A 74 -11.43 -1.06 5.08
N GLY A 75 -12.30 -1.89 5.67
CA GLY A 75 -12.21 -2.22 7.09
C GLY A 75 -10.96 -3.04 7.43
N SER A 76 -10.52 -3.93 6.53
CA SER A 76 -9.22 -4.61 6.67
C SER A 76 -8.06 -3.61 6.61
N THR A 77 -8.12 -2.64 5.71
CA THR A 77 -7.08 -1.62 5.56
C THR A 77 -7.06 -0.67 6.76
N HIS A 78 -8.20 -0.29 7.30
CA HIS A 78 -8.26 0.51 8.53
C HIS A 78 -7.61 -0.21 9.72
N ARG A 79 -7.72 -1.54 9.83
CA ARG A 79 -6.98 -2.29 10.86
C ARG A 79 -5.47 -2.20 10.65
N ILE A 80 -5.01 -2.37 9.42
CA ILE A 80 -3.59 -2.21 9.05
C ILE A 80 -3.09 -0.80 9.38
N ILE A 81 -3.88 0.23 9.09
CA ILE A 81 -3.51 1.62 9.42
C ILE A 81 -3.39 1.81 10.94
N SER A 82 -4.27 1.17 11.73
CA SER A 82 -4.14 1.18 13.20
C SER A 82 -2.86 0.50 13.66
N ASP A 83 -2.54 -0.67 13.13
CA ASP A 83 -1.31 -1.39 13.47
C ASP A 83 -0.06 -0.58 13.05
N LEU A 84 -0.08 0.03 11.86
CA LEU A 84 0.97 0.92 11.34
C LEU A 84 1.20 2.13 12.24
N SER A 85 0.14 2.68 12.84
CA SER A 85 0.24 3.87 13.70
C SER A 85 1.06 3.63 14.98
N ALA A 86 1.32 2.37 15.36
CA ALA A 86 2.24 2.05 16.46
C ALA A 86 3.67 2.57 16.21
N PHE A 87 4.05 2.80 14.95
CA PHE A 87 5.35 3.38 14.58
C PHE A 87 5.36 4.92 14.56
N ILE A 88 4.24 5.55 14.86
CA ILE A 88 4.04 7.00 14.76
C ILE A 88 3.89 7.52 16.19
N ALA A 89 5.02 7.75 16.85
CA ALA A 89 5.08 8.16 18.26
C ALA A 89 4.89 9.69 18.47
N SER A 90 4.64 10.45 17.40
CA SER A 90 4.56 11.90 17.42
C SER A 90 3.46 12.37 16.47
N ALA A 91 2.76 13.43 16.87
CA ALA A 91 1.77 14.10 16.03
C ALA A 91 2.43 14.91 14.90
N GLU A 92 3.73 15.16 14.96
CA GLU A 92 4.50 15.90 13.95
C GLU A 92 4.91 14.96 12.79
N PRO A 93 4.31 15.09 11.59
CA PRO A 93 4.48 14.16 10.47
C PRO A 93 5.92 13.95 9.98
N GLY A 94 6.80 14.94 10.20
CA GLY A 94 8.19 14.92 9.76
C GLY A 94 9.14 14.12 10.67
N THR A 95 8.63 13.56 11.77
CA THR A 95 9.48 12.91 12.79
C THR A 95 9.65 11.42 12.59
N HIS A 96 8.83 10.80 11.74
CA HIS A 96 8.94 9.38 11.38
C HIS A 96 9.38 9.22 9.93
N ARG A 97 10.21 8.21 9.64
CA ARG A 97 10.59 7.84 8.26
C ARG A 97 10.02 6.46 7.95
N ILE A 98 8.82 6.42 7.37
CA ILE A 98 8.07 5.20 7.05
C ILE A 98 7.83 5.18 5.55
N LEU A 99 8.08 4.03 4.93
CA LEU A 99 7.63 3.68 3.58
C LEU A 99 6.71 2.46 3.72
N ALA A 100 5.42 2.63 3.48
CA ALA A 100 4.42 1.58 3.57
C ALA A 100 3.83 1.25 2.20
N ALA A 101 3.88 -0.01 1.77
CA ALA A 101 3.37 -0.41 0.46
C ALA A 101 2.73 -1.80 0.44
N GLY A 102 1.74 -1.99 -0.42
CA GLY A 102 1.18 -3.31 -0.69
C GLY A 102 -0.22 -3.29 -1.28
N ASP A 103 -0.81 -4.48 -1.33
CA ASP A 103 -2.16 -4.72 -1.84
C ASP A 103 -3.19 -4.35 -0.77
N LEU A 104 -3.96 -3.29 -1.04
CA LEU A 104 -5.03 -2.81 -0.17
C LEU A 104 -6.41 -3.28 -0.60
N ASN A 105 -6.50 -3.99 -1.73
CA ASN A 105 -7.73 -4.61 -2.19
C ASN A 105 -8.95 -3.67 -2.26
N LEU A 106 -8.69 -2.40 -2.54
CA LEU A 106 -9.64 -1.30 -2.69
C LEU A 106 -9.34 -0.56 -3.99
N ILE A 107 -10.33 0.16 -4.52
CA ILE A 107 -10.17 0.93 -5.76
C ILE A 107 -10.27 2.41 -5.40
N HIS A 108 -9.13 3.09 -5.36
CA HIS A 108 -9.10 4.53 -5.06
C HIS A 108 -10.01 5.33 -6.03
N GLY A 109 -11.00 6.02 -5.46
CA GLY A 109 -11.91 6.89 -6.21
C GLY A 109 -13.04 6.18 -6.97
N ALA A 110 -13.19 4.86 -6.84
CA ALA A 110 -14.24 4.10 -7.55
C ALA A 110 -14.64 2.81 -6.84
N THR A 111 -15.50 2.03 -7.51
CA THR A 111 -15.96 0.72 -7.07
C THR A 111 -15.91 -0.24 -8.23
N ARG A 112 -15.67 -1.53 -7.97
CA ARG A 112 -15.82 -2.56 -9.00
C ARG A 112 -17.27 -2.57 -9.52
N ARG A 113 -17.47 -2.72 -10.84
CA ARG A 113 -18.83 -2.81 -11.43
C ARG A 113 -19.73 -3.75 -10.61
N GLN A 114 -20.95 -3.29 -10.31
CA GLN A 114 -21.99 -4.01 -9.52
C GLN A 114 -21.69 -4.17 -8.01
N SER A 115 -20.59 -3.64 -7.49
CA SER A 115 -20.34 -3.60 -6.05
C SER A 115 -21.03 -2.36 -5.47
N THR A 116 -21.82 -2.56 -4.42
CA THR A 116 -22.42 -1.49 -3.61
C THR A 116 -21.43 -0.90 -2.59
N VAL A 117 -20.12 -1.13 -2.78
CA VAL A 117 -19.11 -0.47 -1.95
C VAL A 117 -19.23 1.04 -2.15
N HIS A 118 -19.00 1.81 -1.11
CA HIS A 118 -19.14 3.26 -1.18
C HIS A 118 -17.77 3.85 -1.53
N PRO A 119 -17.61 4.57 -2.66
CA PRO A 119 -16.36 5.29 -2.96
C PRO A 119 -15.88 6.19 -1.82
N HIS A 120 -16.83 6.66 -0.99
CA HIS A 120 -16.55 7.40 0.24
C HIS A 120 -15.81 6.59 1.30
N ARG A 121 -16.10 5.29 1.46
CA ARG A 121 -15.39 4.43 2.42
C ARG A 121 -13.95 4.21 2.00
N ASP A 122 -13.72 3.91 0.73
CA ASP A 122 -12.37 3.74 0.19
C ASP A 122 -11.56 5.05 0.28
N ARG A 123 -12.23 6.22 0.12
CA ARG A 123 -11.59 7.52 0.34
C ARG A 123 -11.06 7.69 1.77
N THR A 124 -11.83 7.27 2.78
CA THR A 124 -11.39 7.40 4.18
C THR A 124 -10.09 6.67 4.50
N VAL A 125 -9.71 5.66 3.71
CA VAL A 125 -8.42 4.98 3.87
C VAL A 125 -7.26 5.94 3.57
N LEU A 126 -7.33 6.66 2.46
CA LEU A 126 -6.29 7.63 2.09
C LEU A 126 -6.33 8.84 3.03
N ASP A 127 -7.53 9.33 3.37
CA ASP A 127 -7.67 10.43 4.33
C ASP A 127 -7.03 10.09 5.69
N ARG A 128 -7.12 8.82 6.11
CA ARG A 128 -6.51 8.38 7.37
C ARG A 128 -5.00 8.19 7.27
N MET A 129 -4.47 7.73 6.13
CA MET A 129 -3.01 7.74 5.89
C MET A 129 -2.47 9.17 5.94
N ASP A 130 -3.17 10.11 5.29
CA ASP A 130 -2.82 11.53 5.29
C ASP A 130 -2.88 12.14 6.71
N ALA A 131 -3.91 11.81 7.49
CA ALA A 131 -4.02 12.25 8.88
C ALA A 131 -2.85 11.75 9.77
N LEU A 132 -2.24 10.63 9.41
CA LEU A 132 -1.05 10.07 10.07
C LEU A 132 0.27 10.61 9.49
N GLY A 133 0.23 11.56 8.57
CA GLY A 133 1.43 12.10 7.96
C GLY A 133 2.04 11.24 6.86
N LEU A 134 1.28 10.30 6.29
CA LEU A 134 1.73 9.42 5.23
C LEU A 134 1.15 9.87 3.88
N GLU A 135 2.01 10.46 3.05
CA GLU A 135 1.69 10.93 1.71
C GLU A 135 1.50 9.77 0.75
N PHE A 136 0.53 9.88 -0.15
CA PHE A 136 0.28 8.86 -1.16
C PHE A 136 1.26 9.00 -2.34
N MET A 137 2.14 8.02 -2.51
CA MET A 137 3.23 8.05 -3.48
C MET A 137 2.90 7.40 -4.83
N GLY A 138 1.81 6.64 -4.91
CA GLY A 138 1.38 5.97 -6.14
C GLY A 138 1.36 4.45 -6.02
N PRO A 139 1.44 3.71 -7.15
CA PRO A 139 1.76 4.19 -8.49
C PRO A 139 0.65 5.06 -9.11
N ARG A 140 1.03 5.96 -10.03
CA ARG A 140 0.14 6.89 -10.76
C ARG A 140 0.63 7.13 -12.19
N HIS A 141 -0.28 7.47 -13.10
CA HIS A 141 0.05 8.01 -14.42
C HIS A 141 0.64 9.44 -14.29
N PRO A 142 1.62 9.88 -15.10
CA PRO A 142 2.22 9.22 -16.27
C PRO A 142 3.36 8.22 -16.00
N GLY A 143 3.77 8.05 -14.74
CA GLY A 143 4.89 7.15 -14.39
C GLY A 143 4.64 5.66 -14.61
N SER A 144 3.41 5.26 -14.96
CA SER A 144 3.04 3.85 -15.24
C SER A 144 1.94 3.79 -16.32
N ARG A 145 1.76 2.60 -16.94
CA ARG A 145 0.74 2.38 -17.97
C ARG A 145 -0.64 2.66 -17.39
N ARG A 146 -1.44 3.51 -18.05
CA ARG A 146 -2.86 3.68 -17.73
C ARG A 146 -3.70 2.64 -18.48
N ALA A 147 -4.84 2.25 -17.91
CA ALA A 147 -5.80 1.41 -18.63
C ALA A 147 -6.35 2.16 -19.85
N ASP A 148 -6.51 1.44 -20.97
CA ASP A 148 -7.10 1.96 -22.21
C ASP A 148 -8.11 0.92 -22.77
N PRO A 149 -9.42 1.25 -22.83
CA PRO A 149 -10.02 2.49 -22.35
C PRO A 149 -9.95 2.62 -20.83
N VAL A 150 -10.02 3.86 -20.33
CA VAL A 150 -10.21 4.10 -18.89
C VAL A 150 -11.53 3.46 -18.44
N PRO A 151 -11.53 2.65 -17.38
CA PRO A 151 -12.76 2.07 -16.83
C PRO A 151 -13.82 3.12 -16.54
N PRO A 152 -15.08 2.93 -16.97
CA PRO A 152 -16.13 3.93 -16.78
C PRO A 152 -16.54 4.12 -15.32
N GLU A 153 -16.19 3.19 -14.43
CA GLU A 153 -16.35 3.36 -12.99
C GLU A 153 -15.36 4.36 -12.36
N LEU A 154 -14.26 4.68 -13.05
CA LEU A 154 -13.27 5.63 -12.56
C LEU A 154 -13.59 7.06 -13.03
N PRO A 155 -13.21 8.09 -12.24
CA PRO A 155 -13.28 9.47 -12.69
C PRO A 155 -12.51 9.71 -14.00
N PRO A 156 -12.97 10.58 -14.92
CA PRO A 156 -12.30 10.86 -16.18
C PRO A 156 -10.86 11.36 -16.05
N ASP A 157 -10.56 12.05 -14.96
CA ASP A 157 -9.26 12.61 -14.59
C ASP A 157 -8.42 11.67 -13.71
N THR A 158 -8.82 10.40 -13.58
CA THR A 158 -8.11 9.43 -12.77
C THR A 158 -6.65 9.26 -13.21
N LEU A 159 -5.76 9.21 -12.23
CA LEU A 159 -4.36 8.82 -12.40
C LEU A 159 -4.13 7.34 -12.07
N ASN A 160 -5.19 6.58 -11.81
CA ASN A 160 -5.07 5.17 -11.46
C ASN A 160 -4.44 4.37 -12.59
N VAL A 161 -3.59 3.42 -12.21
CA VAL A 161 -2.87 2.54 -13.12
C VAL A 161 -3.09 1.10 -12.70
N PRO A 162 -3.40 0.18 -13.64
CA PRO A 162 -3.67 -1.20 -13.31
C PRO A 162 -2.47 -1.87 -12.65
N THR A 163 -2.71 -2.52 -11.52
CA THR A 163 -1.76 -3.38 -10.82
C THR A 163 -2.26 -4.81 -10.68
N PHE A 164 -3.53 -5.06 -11.01
CA PHE A 164 -4.19 -6.35 -10.90
C PHE A 164 -4.99 -6.70 -12.15
N HIS A 165 -5.02 -7.99 -12.51
CA HIS A 165 -5.95 -8.55 -13.48
C HIS A 165 -6.67 -9.80 -12.95
N THR A 166 -7.93 -9.97 -13.32
CA THR A 166 -8.65 -11.21 -12.97
C THR A 166 -8.20 -12.39 -13.82
N ALA A 167 -8.63 -13.61 -13.46
CA ALA A 167 -8.41 -14.81 -14.28
C ALA A 167 -9.05 -14.75 -15.69
N ARG A 168 -9.93 -13.77 -15.96
CA ARG A 168 -10.55 -13.54 -17.29
C ARG A 168 -9.85 -12.45 -18.10
N GLN A 169 -8.84 -11.82 -17.51
CA GLN A 169 -8.06 -10.76 -18.10
C GLN A 169 -6.60 -11.21 -18.25
N SER A 170 -5.84 -10.40 -18.96
CA SER A 170 -4.39 -10.50 -19.13
C SER A 170 -3.73 -9.19 -18.72
N PRO A 171 -2.40 -9.15 -18.56
CA PRO A 171 -1.67 -7.90 -18.32
C PRO A 171 -2.05 -6.76 -19.30
N ALA A 172 -2.30 -7.10 -20.57
CA ALA A 172 -2.68 -6.13 -21.60
C ALA A 172 -4.07 -5.51 -21.36
N THR A 173 -5.00 -6.29 -20.80
CA THR A 173 -6.40 -5.90 -20.57
C THR A 173 -6.69 -5.57 -19.10
N ALA A 174 -5.64 -5.54 -18.26
CA ALA A 174 -5.72 -5.18 -16.87
C ALA A 174 -6.16 -3.72 -16.72
N SER A 175 -7.06 -3.48 -15.76
CA SER A 175 -7.74 -2.19 -15.62
C SER A 175 -7.92 -1.70 -14.19
N ILE A 176 -7.52 -2.49 -13.19
CA ILE A 176 -7.79 -2.21 -11.77
C ILE A 176 -6.48 -2.02 -11.02
N GLN A 177 -6.41 -0.97 -10.21
CA GLN A 177 -5.35 -0.73 -9.23
C GLN A 177 -5.81 -1.24 -7.87
N LEU A 178 -4.99 -2.07 -7.21
CA LEU A 178 -5.20 -2.53 -5.84
C LEU A 178 -3.95 -2.31 -4.96
N ASP A 179 -2.80 -2.07 -5.59
CA ASP A 179 -1.51 -1.92 -4.93
C ASP A 179 -1.12 -0.44 -4.83
N TYR A 180 -0.69 -0.04 -3.64
CA TYR A 180 -0.42 1.35 -3.28
C TYR A 180 0.84 1.47 -2.41
N ALA A 181 1.47 2.64 -2.44
CA ALA A 181 2.60 3.01 -1.61
C ALA A 181 2.39 4.39 -0.97
N PHE A 182 2.83 4.53 0.26
CA PHE A 182 2.74 5.73 1.09
C PHE A 182 4.07 5.99 1.78
N ALA A 183 4.42 7.25 2.00
CA ALA A 183 5.66 7.62 2.69
C ALA A 183 5.44 8.79 3.65
N SER A 184 6.19 8.85 4.75
CA SER A 184 6.10 9.98 5.68
C SER A 184 6.39 11.32 5.00
N ARG A 185 5.66 12.37 5.39
CA ARG A 185 6.03 13.76 5.08
C ARG A 185 7.46 14.06 5.53
N GLY A 186 8.23 14.82 4.75
CA GLY A 186 9.66 15.08 4.98
C GLY A 186 10.61 13.92 4.64
N PHE A 187 10.07 12.74 4.32
CA PHE A 187 10.83 11.62 3.73
C PHE A 187 10.38 11.30 2.30
N HIS A 188 9.12 11.58 1.98
CA HIS A 188 8.48 11.26 0.71
C HIS A 188 9.11 11.90 -0.54
N GLU A 189 9.84 13.01 -0.40
CA GLU A 189 10.43 13.78 -1.49
C GLU A 189 11.48 12.97 -2.26
N GLY A 190 12.15 12.03 -1.59
CA GLY A 190 13.13 11.13 -2.20
C GLY A 190 12.53 9.83 -2.72
N ILE A 191 11.20 9.66 -2.72
CA ILE A 191 10.54 8.41 -3.06
C ILE A 191 9.89 8.48 -4.44
N THR A 192 10.23 7.53 -5.31
CA THR A 192 9.52 7.33 -6.58
C THR A 192 8.85 5.96 -6.58
N VAL A 193 7.64 5.88 -7.16
CA VAL A 193 6.86 4.64 -7.22
C VAL A 193 6.35 4.42 -8.64
N ARG A 194 6.68 3.26 -9.20
CA ARG A 194 6.20 2.82 -10.50
C ARG A 194 5.61 1.41 -10.43
N ALA A 195 4.46 1.22 -11.07
CA ALA A 195 3.95 -0.12 -11.35
C ALA A 195 4.73 -0.72 -12.53
N MET A 196 5.22 -1.95 -12.38
CA MET A 196 5.81 -2.73 -13.47
C MET A 196 4.70 -3.34 -14.34
N ASN A 197 3.84 -2.49 -14.89
CA ASN A 197 2.53 -2.90 -15.44
C ASN A 197 2.44 -2.85 -16.98
N SER A 198 3.58 -2.84 -17.66
CA SER A 198 3.65 -3.23 -19.08
C SER A 198 3.40 -4.74 -19.21
N VAL A 199 3.04 -5.20 -20.41
CA VAL A 199 2.75 -6.62 -20.66
C VAL A 199 3.99 -7.48 -20.39
N GLU A 200 5.16 -6.94 -20.72
CA GLU A 200 6.46 -7.61 -20.62
C GLU A 200 7.00 -7.62 -19.18
N GLU A 201 6.75 -6.56 -18.38
CA GLU A 201 7.29 -6.45 -17.01
C GLU A 201 6.39 -7.11 -15.94
N TRP A 202 5.11 -7.34 -16.24
CA TRP A 202 4.07 -7.74 -15.28
C TRP A 202 4.48 -8.93 -14.41
N GLY A 203 5.06 -9.96 -15.03
CA GLY A 203 5.39 -11.23 -14.39
C GLY A 203 4.21 -12.22 -14.40
N ALA A 204 4.35 -13.30 -13.63
CA ALA A 204 3.42 -14.44 -13.66
C ALA A 204 2.23 -14.35 -12.69
N SER A 205 2.21 -13.37 -11.78
CA SER A 205 1.10 -13.15 -10.85
C SER A 205 0.00 -12.34 -11.51
N ASP A 206 -1.22 -12.53 -11.02
CA ASP A 206 -2.36 -11.65 -11.25
C ASP A 206 -2.11 -10.20 -10.81
N HIS A 207 -1.15 -9.96 -9.91
CA HIS A 207 -0.64 -8.63 -9.57
C HIS A 207 0.72 -8.35 -10.23
N CYS A 208 0.92 -7.13 -10.73
CA CYS A 208 2.25 -6.66 -11.11
C CYS A 208 3.03 -6.20 -9.87
N ARG A 209 4.36 -6.10 -9.98
CA ARG A 209 5.21 -5.57 -8.91
C ARG A 209 5.20 -4.04 -8.88
N LEU A 210 5.35 -3.47 -7.70
CA LEU A 210 5.73 -2.07 -7.53
C LEU A 210 7.25 -1.96 -7.43
N LEU A 211 7.85 -1.10 -8.26
CA LEU A 211 9.22 -0.64 -8.10
C LEU A 211 9.19 0.65 -7.29
N ILE A 212 9.83 0.65 -6.14
CA ILE A 212 9.94 1.81 -5.25
C ILE A 212 11.41 2.15 -5.12
N GLU A 213 11.79 3.35 -5.53
CA GLU A 213 13.16 3.85 -5.41
C GLU A 213 13.22 4.89 -4.29
N VAL A 214 14.30 4.84 -3.52
CA VAL A 214 14.57 5.75 -2.41
C VAL A 214 15.89 6.44 -2.70
N ALA A 215 15.85 7.74 -2.97
CA ALA A 215 17.03 8.53 -3.31
C ALA A 215 18.10 8.50 -2.21
N GLY A 216 19.37 8.59 -2.64
CA GLY A 216 20.49 8.95 -1.77
C GLY A 216 20.34 10.40 -1.31
N GLU A 217 20.59 10.71 -0.03
CA GLU A 217 20.81 12.12 0.34
C GLU A 217 22.21 12.49 -0.19
N GLN A 218 22.32 13.48 -1.09
CA GLN A 218 23.63 14.00 -1.47
C GLN A 218 24.22 14.72 -0.25
N GLN A 219 25.37 14.26 0.24
CA GLN A 219 26.15 15.03 1.19
C GLN A 219 26.78 16.19 0.41
N ASP A 220 26.27 17.40 0.63
CA ASP A 220 27.02 18.61 0.28
C ASP A 220 28.31 18.60 1.12
N GLY A 221 29.44 18.46 0.43
CA GLY A 221 30.78 18.40 1.03
C GLY A 221 31.32 19.75 1.51
#